data_AF-A0A7C3FRP4-F1
#
_entry.id   AF-A0A7C3FRP4-F1
#
_cell.length_a   1.000
_cell.length_b   1.000
_cell.length_c   1.000
_cell.angle_alpha   90.00
_cell.angle_beta   90.00
_cell.angle_gamma   90.00
#
_symmetry.space_group_name_H-M   'P 1'
#
loop_
_entity.id
_entity.type
_entity.pdbx_description
1 polymer ?
#
loop_
_entity_poly.entity_id
_entity_poly.type
_entity_poly.pdbx_seq_one_letter_code
_entity_poly.pdbx_strand_id
1 'polypeptide(L)' 'MEQVRSFIAIELPDKLKLGLVQLQARLKLGKQPWVKWVDPYSIHLTLKFLGSIAVDRISEITRAMEEAAQAI' A
#
# COMPACT_ATOMS: atom_id res chain seq x y z
N MET A 1 -0.75 20.15 -16.47
CA MET A 1 -0.51 18.69 -16.64
C MET A 1 -1.22 17.99 -15.51
N GLU A 2 -2.00 16.96 -15.80
CA GLU A 2 -2.71 16.18 -14.79
C GLU A 2 -1.70 15.50 -13.84
N GLN A 3 -2.00 15.50 -12.55
CA GLN A 3 -1.12 14.94 -11.52
C GLN A 3 -1.83 13.92 -10.66
N VAL A 4 -1.10 12.90 -10.23
CA VAL A 4 -1.59 11.85 -9.32
C VAL A 4 -0.65 11.71 -8.13
N ARG A 5 -1.22 11.62 -6.92
CA ARG A 5 -0.44 11.28 -5.72
C ARG A 5 -0.14 9.79 -5.76
N SER A 6 1.13 9.43 -5.75
CA SER A 6 1.58 8.05 -5.95
C SER A 6 2.64 7.62 -4.94
N PHE A 7 2.76 6.30 -4.81
CA PHE A 7 3.77 5.61 -4.03
C PHE A 7 4.00 4.22 -4.64
N ILE A 8 5.11 3.58 -4.29
CA ILE A 8 5.45 2.21 -4.67
C ILE A 8 5.22 1.32 -3.46
N ALA A 9 4.56 0.18 -3.64
CA ALA A 9 4.25 -0.75 -2.57
C ALA A 9 4.33 -2.22 -2.99
N ILE A 10 4.53 -3.07 -1.98
CA ILE A 10 4.37 -4.52 -2.08
C ILE A 10 3.01 -4.89 -1.49
N GLU A 11 2.19 -5.59 -2.28
CA GLU A 11 0.94 -6.18 -1.80
C GLU A 11 1.20 -7.33 -0.84
N LEU A 12 0.39 -7.41 0.22
CA LEU A 12 0.47 -8.51 1.17
C LEU A 12 -0.26 -9.75 0.62
N PRO A 13 0.31 -10.96 0.77
CA PRO A 13 -0.41 -12.21 0.49
C PRO A 13 -1.68 -12.35 1.34
N ASP A 14 -2.68 -13.06 0.81
CA ASP A 14 -3.98 -13.21 1.46
C ASP A 14 -3.89 -13.79 2.87
N LYS A 15 -2.95 -14.71 3.12
CA LYS A 15 -2.71 -15.26 4.46
C LYS A 15 -2.37 -14.18 5.49
N LEU A 16 -1.59 -13.17 5.10
CA LEU A 16 -1.27 -12.03 5.98
C LEU A 16 -2.47 -11.11 6.13
N LYS A 17 -3.20 -10.82 5.04
CA LYS A 17 -4.43 -10.02 5.08
C LYS A 17 -5.46 -10.63 6.05
N LEU A 18 -5.64 -11.95 6.03
CA LEU A 18 -6.51 -12.67 6.98
C LEU A 18 -6.04 -12.55 8.43
N GLY A 19 -4.73 -12.66 8.69
CA GLY A 19 -4.16 -12.46 10.02
C GLY A 19 -4.43 -11.03 10.55
N LEU A 20 -4.33 -10.03 9.68
CA LEU A 20 -4.64 -8.63 10.00
C LEU A 20 -6.12 -8.42 10.33
N VAL A 21 -7.04 -9.06 9.60
CA VAL A 21 -8.48 -9.06 9.91
C VAL A 21 -8.73 -9.57 11.33
N GLN A 22 -8.15 -10.72 11.68
CA GLN A 22 -8.31 -11.34 13.00
C GLN A 22 -7.71 -10.46 14.12
N LEU A 23 -6.52 -9.89 13.89
CA LEU A 23 -5.88 -9.00 14.85
C LEU A 23 -6.72 -7.73 15.07
N GLN A 24 -7.16 -7.09 14.00
CA GLN A 24 -8.01 -5.91 14.06
C GLN A 24 -9.32 -6.19 14.80
N ALA A 25 -9.95 -7.35 14.58
CA ALA A 25 -11.15 -7.76 15.31
C ALA A 25 -10.89 -7.87 16.82
N ARG A 26 -9.77 -8.46 17.23
CA ARG A 26 -9.38 -8.56 18.64
C ARG A 26 -9.12 -7.20 19.27
N LEU A 27 -8.43 -6.30 18.57
CA LEU A 27 -8.14 -4.96 19.09
C LEU A 27 -9.40 -4.10 19.23
N LYS A 28 -10.36 -4.24 18.30
CA LYS A 28 -11.65 -3.54 18.37
C LYS A 28 -12.48 -3.88 19.62
N LEU A 29 -12.24 -5.02 20.26
CA LEU A 29 -12.90 -5.38 21.53
C LEU A 29 -12.58 -4.38 22.65
N GLY A 30 -11.42 -3.72 22.59
CA GLY A 30 -11.03 -2.68 23.54
C GLY A 30 -11.82 -1.37 23.40
N LYS A 31 -12.75 -1.28 22.44
CA LYS A 31 -13.64 -0.12 22.20
C LYS A 31 -12.90 1.22 22.26
N GLN A 32 -11.96 1.43 21.34
CA GLN A 32 -11.16 2.65 21.23
C GLN A 32 -11.80 3.59 20.19
N PRO A 33 -12.69 4.54 20.59
CA PRO A 33 -13.45 5.36 19.65
C PRO A 33 -12.59 6.33 18.83
N TRP A 34 -11.37 6.63 19.28
CA TRP A 34 -10.42 7.51 18.59
C TRP A 34 -9.60 6.80 17.50
N VAL A 35 -9.67 5.47 17.39
CA VAL A 35 -8.90 4.72 16.39
C VAL A 35 -9.66 4.64 15.08
N LYS A 36 -9.07 5.20 14.01
CA LYS A 36 -9.54 4.99 12.64
C LYS A 36 -8.93 3.71 12.09
N TRP A 37 -9.76 2.69 11.90
CA TRP A 37 -9.35 1.42 11.34
C TRP A 37 -9.31 1.49 9.81
N VAL A 38 -8.21 1.04 9.22
CA VAL A 38 -8.10 0.85 7.77
C VAL A 38 -8.79 -0.45 7.35
N ASP A 39 -9.15 -0.55 6.08
CA ASP A 39 -9.56 -1.82 5.50
C ASP A 39 -8.34 -2.76 5.46
N PRO A 40 -8.38 -3.95 6.09
CA PRO A 40 -7.28 -4.88 6.06
C PRO A 40 -6.80 -5.25 4.65
N TYR A 41 -7.69 -5.24 3.65
CA TYR A 41 -7.32 -5.52 2.25
C TYR A 41 -6.61 -4.35 1.57
N SER A 42 -6.70 -3.14 2.13
CA SER A 42 -5.93 -1.98 1.66
C SER A 42 -4.52 -1.90 2.26
N ILE A 43 -4.18 -2.77 3.22
CA ILE A 43 -2.86 -2.79 3.87
C ILE A 43 -1.82 -3.36 2.91
N HIS A 44 -0.73 -2.61 2.76
CA HIS A 44 0.40 -2.91 1.91
C HIS A 44 1.69 -2.46 2.60
N LEU A 45 2.83 -2.94 2.12
CA LEU A 45 4.14 -2.43 2.54
C LEU A 45 4.57 -1.32 1.58
N THR A 46 4.50 -0.05 2.01
CA THR A 46 5.01 1.07 1.22
C THR A 46 6.54 1.04 1.17
N LEU A 47 7.11 1.08 -0.04
CA LEU A 47 8.55 1.17 -0.25
C LEU A 47 9.01 2.63 -0.38
N LYS A 48 8.28 3.43 -1.16
CA LYS A 48 8.66 4.82 -1.44
C LYS A 48 7.45 5.68 -1.77
N PHE A 49 7.31 6.83 -1.10
CA PHE A 49 6.38 7.87 -1.51
C PHE A 49 6.99 8.70 -2.65
N LEU A 50 6.23 8.89 -3.72
CA LEU A 50 6.64 9.71 -4.86
C LEU A 50 6.00 11.11 -4.83
N GLY A 51 4.99 11.30 -3.98
CA GLY A 51 4.24 12.55 -3.93
C GLY A 51 3.35 12.70 -5.16
N SER A 52 3.14 13.93 -5.61
CA SER A 52 2.41 14.20 -6.85
C SER A 52 3.34 14.05 -8.04
N ILE A 53 2.99 13.16 -8.97
CA ILE A 53 3.71 12.97 -10.25
C ILE A 53 2.80 13.38 -11.39
N ALA A 54 3.38 13.81 -12.52
CA ALA A 54 2.62 13.97 -13.75
C ALA A 54 2.19 12.60 -14.31
N VAL A 55 0.96 12.50 -14.82
CA VAL A 55 0.37 11.24 -15.30
C VAL A 55 1.18 10.62 -16.45
N ASP A 56 1.81 11.43 -17.29
CA ASP A 56 2.67 10.99 -18.38
C ASP A 56 3.97 10.29 -17.92
N ARG A 57 4.38 10.48 -16.67
CA ARG A 57 5.54 9.80 -16.07
C ARG A 57 5.25 8.40 -15.54
N ILE A 58 3.99 7.96 -15.51
CA ILE A 58 3.62 6.64 -14.98
C ILE A 58 4.38 5.53 -15.71
N SER A 59 4.41 5.57 -17.05
CA SER A 59 5.08 4.55 -17.87
C SER A 59 6.59 4.48 -17.62
N GLU A 60 7.25 5.63 -17.42
CA GLU A 60 8.68 5.72 -17.08
C GLU A 60 8.95 5.05 -15.73
N ILE A 61 8.12 5.35 -14.72
CA ILE A 61 8.25 4.81 -13.37
C ILE A 61 7.98 3.30 -13.36
N THR A 62 6.96 2.83 -14.09
CA THR A 62 6.66 1.39 -14.22
C THR A 62 7.85 0.63 -14.78
N ARG A 63 8.48 1.13 -15.85
CA ARG A 63 9.67 0.49 -16.43
C ARG A 63 10.83 0.42 -15.44
N ALA A 64 11.11 1.52 -14.72
CA ALA A 64 12.17 1.53 -13.71
C ALA A 64 11.90 0.53 -12.57
N MET A 65 10.63 0.32 -12.21
CA MET A 65 10.23 -0.70 -11.23
C MET A 65 10.45 -2.13 -11.75
N GLU A 66 10.12 -2.39 -13.01
CA GLU A 66 10.34 -3.70 -13.65
C GLU A 66 11.84 -4.05 -13.70
N GLU A 67 12.68 -3.11 -14.13
CA GLU A 67 14.15 -3.27 -14.15
C GLU A 67 14.71 -3.53 -12.75
N ALA A 68 14.21 -2.81 -11.73
CA ALA A 68 14.63 -3.02 -10.34
C ALA A 68 14.19 -4.38 -9.76
N ALA A 69 13.05 -4.92 -10.20
CA ALA A 69 12.52 -6.20 -9.73
C ALA A 69 13.20 -7.42 -10.38
N GLN A 70 13.86 -7.25 -11.52
CA GLN A 70 14.58 -8.33 -12.24
C GLN A 70 15.90 -8.73 -11.58
N ALA A 71 16.44 -7.93 -10.66
CA ALA A 71 17.73 -8.20 -10.01
C ALA A 71 17.68 -9.32 -8.94
N ILE A 72 16.67 -10.21 -9.00
CA ILE A 72 16.42 -11.31 -8.07
C ILE A 72 16.29 -12.62 -8.85
#